data_AF-R7PY04-F1
#
_entry.id   AF-R7PY04-F1
#
_cell.length_a   1.000
_cell.length_b   1.000
_cell.length_c   1.000
_cell.angle_alpha   90.00
_cell.angle_beta   90.00
_cell.angle_gamma   90.00
#
_symmetry.space_group_name_H-M   'P 1'
#
loop_
_entity.id
_entity.type
_entity.pdbx_description
1 polymer ?
#
loop_
_entity_poly.entity_id
_entity_poly.type
_entity_poly.pdbx_seq_one_letter_code
_entity_poly.pdbx_strand_id
1 'polypeptide(L)'
;MVVDNKIVGERMEFLRENMGVSQKNLAEYLDISQPYLSQIAAGKRPMSLTILDKLCALFGCSEQYLLGLDDSFHPKSYAFRSKKIDVADLKCIASINKLYKNLKYLHKKQKELGG
;
A
#
# COMPACT_ATOMS: atom_id res chain seq x y z
N MET A 1 -0.05 3.52 22.05
CA MET A 1 0.49 4.29 20.91
C MET A 1 -0.68 4.79 20.08
N VAL A 2 -0.69 6.08 19.74
CA VAL A 2 -1.76 6.69 18.93
C VAL A 2 -1.24 6.82 17.50
N VAL A 3 -2.03 6.35 16.53
CA VAL A 3 -1.73 6.51 15.11
C VAL A 3 -2.14 7.92 14.68
N ASP A 4 -1.23 8.66 14.02
CA ASP A 4 -1.54 9.96 13.44
C ASP A 4 -2.07 9.80 12.01
N ASN A 5 -3.36 10.07 11.82
CA ASN A 5 -4.02 9.96 10.52
C ASN A 5 -3.40 10.86 9.45
N LYS A 6 -2.76 11.97 9.83
CA LYS A 6 -2.09 12.86 8.88
C LYS A 6 -0.87 12.17 8.27
N ILE A 7 -0.05 11.51 9.10
CA ILE A 7 1.11 10.74 8.64
C ILE A 7 0.67 9.58 7.74
N VAL A 8 -0.42 8.90 8.09
CA VAL A 8 -0.99 7.83 7.26
C VAL A 8 -1.36 8.34 5.87
N GLY A 9 -2.06 9.48 5.81
CA GLY A 9 -2.43 10.14 4.57
C GLY A 9 -1.23 10.52 3.72
N GLU A 10 -0.23 11.17 4.32
CA GLU A 10 1.02 11.59 3.65
C GLU A 10 1.78 10.39 3.07
N ARG A 11 1.94 9.30 3.83
CA ARG A 11 2.63 8.08 3.34
C ARG A 11 1.86 7.42 2.19
N MET A 12 0.53 7.34 2.29
CA MET A 12 -0.29 6.82 1.20
C MET A 12 -0.12 7.65 -0.08
N GLU A 13 -0.14 8.98 0.01
CA GLU A 13 0.03 9.85 -1.15
C GLU A 13 1.42 9.74 -1.76
N PHE A 14 2.46 9.73 -0.92
CA PHE A 14 3.83 9.51 -1.35
C PHE A 14 3.98 8.22 -2.14
N LEU A 15 3.46 7.10 -1.63
CA LEU A 15 3.53 5.81 -2.33
C LEU A 15 2.74 5.81 -3.64
N ARG A 16 1.53 6.39 -3.64
CA ARG A 16 0.69 6.54 -4.82
C ARG A 16 1.43 7.29 -5.94
N GLU A 17 2.09 8.38 -5.60
CA GLU A 17 2.84 9.22 -6.54
C GLU A 17 4.11 8.54 -7.05
N ASN A 18 4.84 7.84 -6.17
CA ASN A 18 5.99 7.04 -6.56
C ASN A 18 5.62 5.92 -7.56
N MET A 19 4.39 5.40 -7.50
CA MET A 19 3.86 4.44 -8.47
C MET A 19 3.25 5.09 -9.72
N GLY A 20 3.12 6.42 -9.79
CA GLY A 20 2.46 7.11 -10.90
C GLY A 20 0.94 6.87 -10.97
N VAL A 21 0.31 6.52 -9.85
CA VAL A 21 -1.12 6.17 -9.81
C VAL A 21 -1.97 7.42 -9.59
N SER A 22 -3.03 7.59 -10.37
CA SER A 22 -3.99 8.68 -10.15
C SER A 22 -4.87 8.42 -8.92
N GLN A 23 -5.34 9.48 -8.24
CA GLN A 23 -6.31 9.32 -7.14
C GLN A 23 -7.58 8.59 -7.58
N LYS A 24 -8.04 8.80 -8.82
CA LYS A 24 -9.19 8.08 -9.39
C LYS A 24 -8.95 6.57 -9.42
N ASN A 25 -7.84 6.13 -10.01
CA ASN A 25 -7.53 4.70 -10.14
C ASN A 25 -7.30 4.06 -8.77
N LEU A 26 -6.68 4.79 -7.82
CA LEU A 26 -6.51 4.29 -6.47
C LEU A 26 -7.85 4.13 -5.75
N ALA A 27 -8.74 5.12 -5.85
CA ALA A 27 -10.08 5.06 -5.25
C ALA A 27 -10.90 3.88 -5.82
N GLU A 28 -10.85 3.68 -7.14
CA GLU A 28 -11.50 2.57 -7.83
C GLU A 28 -10.93 1.20 -7.41
N TYR A 29 -9.60 1.07 -7.31
CA TYR A 29 -8.96 -0.15 -6.77
C TYR A 29 -9.37 -0.44 -5.32
N LEU A 30 -9.47 0.60 -4.51
CA LEU A 30 -9.86 0.51 -3.10
C LEU A 30 -11.36 0.25 -2.92
N ASP A 31 -12.16 0.40 -3.97
CA ASP A 31 -13.61 0.32 -3.96
C ASP A 31 -14.23 1.40 -3.04
N ILE A 32 -13.76 2.64 -3.20
CA ILE A 32 -14.23 3.81 -2.46
C ILE A 32 -14.42 5.02 -3.37
N SER A 33 -15.13 6.04 -2.87
CA SER A 33 -15.25 7.30 -3.58
C SER A 33 -13.96 8.14 -3.49
N GLN A 34 -13.65 8.89 -4.54
CA GLN A 34 -12.51 9.80 -4.55
C GLN A 34 -12.56 10.84 -3.40
N PRO A 35 -13.72 11.45 -3.05
CA PRO A 35 -13.80 12.34 -1.90
C PRO A 35 -13.49 11.67 -0.56
N TYR A 36 -13.79 10.37 -0.42
CA TYR A 36 -13.43 9.63 0.78
C TYR A 36 -11.93 9.38 0.85
N LEU A 37 -11.29 9.00 -0.27
CA LEU A 37 -9.84 8.91 -0.38
C LEU A 37 -9.15 10.24 -0.04
N SER A 38 -9.64 11.37 -0.53
CA SER A 38 -9.09 12.69 -0.20
C SER A 38 -9.22 13.05 1.29
N GLN A 39 -10.29 12.62 1.95
CA GLN A 39 -10.44 12.82 3.41
C GLN A 39 -9.45 11.98 4.22
N ILE A 40 -9.16 10.75 3.76
CA ILE A 40 -8.11 9.90 4.35
C ILE A 40 -6.74 10.57 4.15
N ALA A 41 -6.43 11.01 2.93
CA ALA A 41 -5.18 11.71 2.61
C ALA A 41 -4.96 12.97 3.47
N ALA A 42 -6.03 13.74 3.72
CA ALA A 42 -5.97 14.92 4.57
C ALA A 42 -5.96 14.61 6.08
N GLY A 43 -5.95 13.34 6.50
CA GLY A 43 -6.03 12.91 7.90
C GLY A 43 -7.38 13.18 8.58
N LYS A 44 -8.39 13.63 7.83
CA LYS A 44 -9.73 14.00 8.34
C LYS A 44 -10.59 12.78 8.67
N ARG A 45 -10.30 11.64 8.05
CA ARG A 45 -10.96 10.37 8.37
C ARG A 45 -9.92 9.27 8.56
N PRO A 46 -10.12 8.38 9.55
CA PRO A 46 -9.30 7.19 9.66
C PRO A 46 -9.60 6.24 8.50
N MET A 47 -8.59 5.46 8.09
CA MET A 47 -8.78 4.38 7.13
C MET A 47 -9.29 3.11 7.84
N SER A 48 -10.03 2.27 7.12
CA SER A 48 -10.40 0.95 7.62
C SER A 48 -9.27 -0.06 7.46
N LEU A 49 -9.31 -1.14 8.23
CA LEU A 49 -8.37 -2.27 8.09
C LEU A 49 -8.39 -2.88 6.68
N THR A 50 -9.55 -2.91 6.03
CA THR A 50 -9.69 -3.40 4.65
C THR A 50 -8.93 -2.53 3.66
N ILE A 51 -9.00 -1.20 3.80
CA ILE A 51 -8.23 -0.27 2.95
C ILE A 51 -6.74 -0.44 3.25
N LEU A 52 -6.36 -0.57 4.52
CA LEU A 52 -4.97 -0.81 4.94
C LEU A 52 -4.39 -2.06 4.28
N ASP A 53 -5.08 -3.21 4.36
CA ASP A 53 -4.62 -4.46 3.72
C ASP A 53 -4.45 -4.29 2.21
N LYS A 54 -5.44 -3.66 1.53
CA LYS A 54 -5.37 -3.42 0.09
C LYS A 54 -4.18 -2.53 -0.29
N LEU A 55 -3.88 -1.50 0.49
CA LEU A 55 -2.74 -0.60 0.25
C LEU A 55 -1.41 -1.28 0.53
N CYS A 56 -1.28 -2.00 1.64
CA CYS A 56 -0.07 -2.77 1.94
C CYS A 56 0.21 -3.81 0.86
N ALA A 57 -0.82 -4.49 0.37
CA ALA A 57 -0.70 -5.40 -0.77
C ALA A 57 -0.26 -4.67 -2.05
N LEU A 58 -0.89 -3.54 -2.38
CA LEU A 58 -0.55 -2.79 -3.59
C LEU A 58 0.88 -2.25 -3.56
N PHE A 59 1.26 -1.59 -2.46
CA PHE A 59 2.56 -0.94 -2.32
C PHE A 59 3.68 -1.91 -1.93
N GLY A 60 3.33 -3.11 -1.45
CA GLY A 60 4.30 -4.10 -0.97
C GLY A 60 4.99 -3.70 0.35
N CYS A 61 4.35 -2.83 1.15
CA CYS A 61 4.88 -2.34 2.42
C CYS A 61 4.21 -3.03 3.63
N SER A 62 4.78 -2.82 4.82
CA SER A 62 4.17 -3.27 6.08
C SER A 62 3.07 -2.33 6.55
N GLU A 63 2.18 -2.86 7.38
CA GLU A 63 1.14 -2.08 8.05
C GLU A 63 1.78 -1.03 8.97
N GLN A 64 2.87 -1.39 9.65
CA GLN A 64 3.65 -0.49 10.51
C GLN A 64 4.20 0.71 9.74
N TYR A 65 4.70 0.48 8.53
CA TYR A 65 5.13 1.58 7.67
C TYR A 65 3.94 2.44 7.24
N LEU A 66 2.82 1.88 6.80
CA LEU A 66 1.72 2.76 6.39
C LEU A 66 1.13 3.56 7.57
N LEU A 67 1.19 3.00 8.78
CA LEU A 67 0.66 3.60 10.01
C LEU A 67 1.59 4.61 10.71
N GLY A 68 2.75 4.94 10.12
CA GLY A 68 3.66 5.91 10.75
C GLY A 68 4.60 5.33 11.81
N LEU A 69 4.62 4.01 12.00
CA LEU A 69 5.26 3.34 13.15
C LEU A 69 6.66 2.79 12.85
N ASP A 70 7.02 2.70 11.56
CA ASP A 70 8.31 2.23 11.07
C ASP A 70 8.70 3.02 9.82
N ASP A 71 9.99 3.30 9.64
CA ASP A 71 10.55 4.04 8.48
C ASP A 71 11.45 3.17 7.60
N SER A 72 11.55 1.86 7.88
CA SER A 72 12.46 0.95 7.18
C SER A 72 12.09 0.66 5.71
N PHE A 73 10.90 1.05 5.25
CA PHE A 73 10.42 0.77 3.90
C PHE A 73 10.87 1.81 2.87
N HIS A 74 11.50 1.33 1.81
CA HIS A 74 11.93 2.14 0.68
C HIS A 74 11.20 1.67 -0.58
N PRO A 75 10.32 2.50 -1.18
CA PRO A 75 9.59 2.13 -2.38
C PRO A 75 10.57 1.91 -3.53
N LYS A 76 10.39 0.83 -4.28
CA LYS A 76 11.13 0.65 -5.53
C LYS A 76 10.53 1.60 -6.57
N SER A 77 11.38 2.36 -7.25
CA SER A 77 10.94 3.20 -8.37
C SER A 77 10.42 2.31 -9.49
N TYR A 78 9.12 2.40 -9.80
CA TYR A 78 8.56 1.71 -10.94
C TYR A 78 8.94 2.47 -12.20
N ALA A 79 9.78 1.87 -13.05
CA ALA A 79 10.27 2.48 -14.31
C ALA A 79 9.18 2.67 -15.40
N PHE A 80 7.90 2.51 -15.06
CA PHE A 80 6.74 2.58 -15.97
C PHE A 80 6.32 4.02 -16.31
N ARG A 81 7.29 4.90 -16.59
CA ARG A 81 7.03 6.34 -16.80
C ARG A 81 6.28 6.68 -18.09
N SER A 82 6.16 5.74 -19.04
CA SER A 82 5.59 5.99 -20.38
C SER A 82 4.18 5.45 -20.59
N LYS A 83 3.61 4.66 -19.68
CA LYS A 83 2.26 4.08 -19.82
C LYS A 83 1.40 4.39 -18.59
N LYS A 84 0.18 4.87 -18.81
CA LYS A 84 -0.79 5.19 -17.75
C LYS A 84 -1.21 3.88 -17.08
N ILE A 85 -0.85 3.69 -15.81
CA ILE A 85 -1.21 2.50 -15.03
C ILE A 85 -2.72 2.47 -14.76
N ASP A 86 -3.38 1.37 -15.13
CA ASP A 86 -4.82 1.20 -14.91
C ASP A 86 -5.13 0.33 -13.69
N VAL A 87 -6.41 0.16 -13.37
CA VAL A 87 -6.85 -0.58 -12.18
C VAL A 87 -6.55 -2.08 -12.28
N ALA A 88 -6.52 -2.65 -13.48
CA ALA A 88 -6.17 -4.05 -13.68
C ALA A 88 -4.69 -4.29 -13.36
N ASP A 89 -3.81 -3.36 -13.76
CA ASP A 89 -2.40 -3.38 -13.39
C ASP A 89 -2.23 -3.35 -11.87
N LEU A 90 -2.96 -2.48 -11.16
CA LEU A 90 -2.91 -2.40 -9.69
C LEU A 90 -3.30 -3.72 -9.03
N LYS A 91 -4.35 -4.38 -9.52
CA LYS A 91 -4.79 -5.70 -9.02
C LYS A 91 -3.72 -6.77 -9.25
N CYS A 92 -3.07 -6.74 -10.41
CA CYS A 92 -1.99 -7.67 -10.74
C CYS A 92 -0.79 -7.48 -9.80
N ILE A 93 -0.33 -6.23 -9.63
CA ILE A 93 0.79 -5.88 -8.73
C ILE A 93 0.48 -6.30 -7.29
N ALA A 94 -0.71 -5.99 -6.79
CA ALA A 94 -1.13 -6.37 -5.44
C ALA A 94 -1.11 -7.90 -5.24
N SER A 95 -1.54 -8.65 -6.25
CA SER A 95 -1.52 -10.13 -6.22
C SER A 95 -0.09 -10.67 -6.18
N ILE A 96 0.81 -10.11 -6.98
CA ILE A 96 2.25 -10.47 -6.99
C ILE A 96 2.88 -10.19 -5.62
N ASN A 97 2.63 -9.02 -5.04
CA ASN A 97 3.15 -8.67 -3.72
C ASN A 97 2.63 -9.58 -2.61
N LYS A 98 1.34 -9.96 -2.66
CA LYS A 98 0.76 -10.95 -1.73
C LYS A 98 1.46 -12.30 -1.85
N LEU A 99 1.68 -12.79 -3.08
CA LEU A 99 2.42 -14.03 -3.31
C LEU A 99 3.84 -13.96 -2.74
N TYR A 100 4.56 -12.86 -2.98
CA TYR A 100 5.89 -12.65 -2.44
C TYR A 100 5.91 -12.64 -0.90
N LYS A 101 4.96 -11.95 -0.25
CA LYS A 101 4.81 -11.91 1.22
C LYS A 101 4.60 -13.33 1.77
N ASN A 102 3.74 -14.11 1.13
CA ASN A 102 3.46 -15.50 1.53
C ASN A 102 4.69 -16.39 1.36
N LEU A 103 5.40 -16.32 0.23
CA LEU A 103 6.62 -17.08 0.00
C LEU A 103 7.71 -16.75 1.03
N LYS A 104 7.92 -15.46 1.32
CA LYS A 104 8.87 -15.02 2.35
C LYS A 104 8.51 -15.57 3.73
N TYR A 105 7.23 -15.60 4.07
CA TYR A 105 6.75 -16.19 5.32
C TYR A 105 7.04 -17.70 5.39
N LEU A 106 6.73 -18.45 4.33
CA LEU A 106 6.98 -19.89 4.27
C LEU A 106 8.47 -20.21 4.39
N HIS A 107 9.34 -19.46 3.68
CA HIS A 107 10.79 -19.62 3.81
C HIS A 107 11.30 -19.35 5.23
N LYS A 108 10.75 -18.33 5.91
CA LYS A 108 11.09 -18.05 7.31
C LYS A 108 10.69 -19.23 8.20
N LYS A 109 9.48 -19.77 8.00
CA LYS A 109 8.97 -20.91 8.77
C LYS A 109 9.77 -22.19 8.57
N GLN A 110 10.21 -22.48 7.35
CA GLN A 110 11.08 -23.64 7.08
C GLN A 110 12.41 -23.57 7.84
N LYS A 111 13.02 -22.39 7.94
CA LYS A 111 14.26 -22.20 8.73
C LYS A 111 14.04 -22.40 10.24
N GLU A 112 12.88 -22.01 10.75
CA GLU A 112 12.52 -22.19 12.17
C GLU A 112 12.24 -23.67 12.54
N LEU A 113 11.88 -24.51 11.57
CA LEU A 113 11.56 -25.94 11.78
C LEU A 113 12.76 -26.87 11.56
N GLY A 114 13.77 -26.41 10.82
CA GLY A 114 14.96 -27.19 10.45
C GLY A 114 16.20 -26.92 11.29
N GLY A 115 16.08 -26.16 12.39
CA GLY A 115 17.11 -25.93 13.40
C GLY A 115 16.59 -26.30 14.78
#